data_AF-W2L119-F1
#
_entry.id   AF-W2L119-F1
#
_cell.length_a   1.000
_cell.length_b   1.000
_cell.length_c   1.000
_cell.angle_alpha   90.00
_cell.angle_beta   90.00
_cell.angle_gamma   90.00
#
_symmetry.space_group_name_H-M   'P 1'
#
loop_
_entity.id
_entity.type
_entity.pdbx_description
1 polymer ?
#
loop_
_entity_poly.entity_id
_entity_poly.type
_entity_poly.pdbx_seq_one_letter_code
_entity_poly.pdbx_strand_id
1 'polypeptide(L)'
;MASNQVKLLLHGEDTMLGRAVQLTFPFQAPNQELIIKVSTTANRDGSFVWGDYLSLKIHPPPDARLLNLENAVTTTTTNYDVPLKGINYHMHAKNTPLIFSRFATATFEDNTNPSPYIISMANNHSLDFSCLAFENETLSAMTTLPGDACTVGVGTSILEAAKVARIELPSHTG
;
A
#
# COMPACT_ATOMS: atom_id res chain seq x y z
N MET A 1 21.67 30.06 0.17
CA MET A 1 21.90 28.74 0.80
C MET A 1 20.77 27.85 0.33
N ALA A 2 21.07 26.73 -0.34
CA ALA A 2 20.03 25.74 -0.64
C ALA A 2 19.48 25.25 0.71
N SER A 3 18.17 25.31 0.86
CA SER A 3 17.48 24.88 2.06
C SER A 3 17.56 23.34 2.13
N ASN A 4 18.11 22.77 3.20
CA ASN A 4 18.06 21.33 3.48
C ASN A 4 16.63 20.88 3.90
N GLN A 5 15.61 21.39 3.22
CA GLN A 5 14.21 21.05 3.49
C GLN A 5 13.84 19.80 2.70
N VAL A 6 13.30 18.81 3.42
CA VAL A 6 12.70 17.60 2.86
C VAL A 6 11.18 17.75 2.92
N LYS A 7 10.51 17.48 1.81
CA LYS A 7 9.06 17.53 1.66
C LYS A 7 8.51 16.12 1.66
N LEU A 8 7.65 15.82 2.63
CA LEU A 8 6.99 14.53 2.76
C LEU A 8 5.51 14.70 2.44
N LEU A 9 5.01 13.88 1.52
CA LEU A 9 3.56 13.70 1.36
C LEU A 9 3.12 12.57 2.28
N LEU A 10 2.39 12.94 3.33
CA LEU A 10 1.77 11.99 4.23
C LEU A 10 0.36 11.71 3.75
N HIS A 11 0.07 10.45 3.43
CA HIS A 11 -1.30 9.97 3.34
C HIS A 11 -1.77 9.75 4.77
N GLY A 12 -2.16 10.86 5.42
CA GLY A 12 -2.33 10.98 6.87
C GLY A 12 -3.55 10.26 7.46
N GLU A 13 -4.32 9.57 6.63
CA GLU A 13 -5.42 8.70 7.06
C GLU A 13 -5.13 7.26 6.65
N ASP A 14 -5.92 6.36 7.23
CA ASP A 14 -5.84 4.95 6.94
C ASP A 14 -6.22 4.68 5.49
N THR A 15 -5.26 4.14 4.73
CA THR A 15 -5.55 3.70 3.36
C THR A 15 -6.20 2.33 3.43
N MET A 16 -7.51 2.35 3.69
CA MET A 16 -8.36 1.18 3.75
C MET A 16 -8.74 0.73 2.34
N LEU A 17 -7.99 -0.22 1.79
CA LEU A 17 -8.32 -0.92 0.55
C LEU A 17 -9.34 -2.03 0.81
N GLY A 18 -10.46 -1.66 1.47
CA GLY A 18 -11.48 -2.57 1.96
C GLY A 18 -12.23 -3.32 0.86
N ARG A 19 -13.29 -4.04 1.23
CA ARG A 19 -14.01 -4.95 0.33
C ARG A 19 -14.41 -4.35 -1.02
N ALA A 20 -14.86 -3.10 -1.05
CA ALA A 20 -15.24 -2.43 -2.30
C ALA A 20 -14.06 -2.27 -3.27
N VAL A 21 -12.88 -1.94 -2.74
CA VAL A 21 -11.64 -1.82 -3.51
C VAL A 21 -11.17 -3.20 -3.98
N GLN A 22 -11.17 -4.19 -3.08
CA GLN A 22 -10.83 -5.57 -3.38
C GLN A 22 -11.64 -6.13 -4.57
N LEU A 23 -12.95 -5.87 -4.61
CA LEU A 23 -13.85 -6.29 -5.71
C LEU A 23 -13.54 -5.66 -7.08
N THR A 24 -12.72 -4.61 -7.12
CA THR A 24 -12.29 -3.98 -8.37
C THR A 24 -11.07 -4.65 -9.00
N PHE A 25 -10.50 -5.68 -8.36
CA PHE A 25 -9.25 -6.32 -8.79
C PHE A 25 -9.44 -7.77 -9.30
N PRO A 26 -8.48 -8.35 -10.05
CA PRO A 26 -8.64 -9.66 -10.65
C PRO A 26 -8.63 -10.82 -9.66
N PHE A 27 -7.85 -10.74 -8.57
CA PHE A 27 -7.80 -11.81 -7.58
C PHE A 27 -8.78 -11.53 -6.45
N GLN A 28 -9.65 -12.49 -6.15
CA GLN A 28 -10.64 -12.41 -5.07
C GLN A 28 -10.37 -13.50 -4.03
N ALA A 29 -10.69 -13.24 -2.76
CA ALA A 29 -10.71 -14.29 -1.76
C ALA A 29 -11.89 -15.25 -2.01
N PRO A 30 -11.83 -16.50 -1.53
CA PRO A 30 -12.93 -17.45 -1.63
C PRO A 30 -14.26 -16.82 -1.15
N ASN A 31 -15.35 -17.10 -1.86
CA ASN A 31 -16.70 -16.56 -1.58
C ASN A 31 -16.85 -15.04 -1.74
N GLN A 32 -15.86 -14.32 -2.28
CA GLN A 32 -15.96 -12.90 -2.63
C GLN A 32 -16.20 -12.64 -4.13
N GLU A 33 -16.28 -13.68 -4.95
CA GLU A 33 -16.41 -13.61 -6.42
C GLU A 33 -17.73 -12.99 -6.94
N LEU A 34 -18.70 -12.77 -6.03
CA LEU A 34 -20.08 -12.48 -6.39
C LEU A 34 -20.45 -10.98 -6.39
N ILE A 35 -19.53 -10.07 -6.72
CA ILE A 35 -19.87 -8.66 -6.97
C ILE A 35 -19.03 -8.07 -8.13
N ILE A 36 -19.69 -8.01 -9.30
CA ILE A 36 -19.54 -7.08 -10.44
C ILE A 36 -18.31 -7.22 -11.38
N LYS A 37 -18.58 -7.79 -12.58
CA LYS A 37 -17.72 -7.82 -13.79
C LYS A 37 -17.37 -6.44 -14.40
N VAL A 38 -18.06 -5.37 -14.00
CA VAL A 38 -17.86 -4.01 -14.54
C VAL A 38 -16.67 -3.31 -13.87
N SER A 39 -16.42 -3.59 -12.59
CA SER A 39 -15.41 -2.89 -11.78
C SER A 39 -13.98 -3.30 -12.12
N THR A 40 -13.75 -4.59 -12.41
CA THR A 40 -12.43 -5.12 -12.77
C THR A 40 -11.91 -4.58 -14.10
N THR A 41 -12.80 -4.14 -14.99
CA THR A 41 -12.39 -3.51 -16.26
C THR A 41 -11.96 -2.06 -16.05
N ALA A 42 -12.62 -1.34 -15.14
CA ALA A 42 -12.28 0.06 -14.83
C ALA A 42 -10.94 0.20 -14.09
N ASN A 43 -10.52 -0.83 -13.35
CA ASN A 43 -9.32 -0.79 -12.54
C ASN A 43 -8.19 -1.73 -13.03
N ARG A 44 -8.14 -1.98 -14.35
CA ARG A 44 -7.18 -2.92 -14.96
C ARG A 44 -5.71 -2.59 -14.75
N ASP A 45 -5.41 -1.33 -14.44
CA ASP A 45 -4.06 -0.82 -14.22
C ASP A 45 -3.90 -0.21 -12.83
N GLY A 46 -4.87 -0.34 -11.91
CA GLY A 46 -4.81 0.27 -10.57
C GLY A 46 -5.17 1.76 -10.53
N SER A 47 -5.43 2.41 -11.66
CA SER A 47 -5.71 3.86 -11.71
C SER A 47 -7.01 4.25 -11.03
N PHE A 48 -8.02 3.38 -11.00
CA PHE A 48 -9.32 3.69 -10.39
C PHE A 48 -9.19 3.90 -8.88
N VAL A 49 -8.37 3.09 -8.20
CA VAL A 49 -8.15 3.21 -6.74
C VAL A 49 -7.41 4.48 -6.36
N TRP A 50 -6.51 4.93 -7.23
CA TRP A 50 -5.70 6.12 -6.97
C TRP A 50 -6.18 7.35 -7.75
N GLY A 51 -7.33 7.31 -8.42
CA GLY A 51 -7.69 8.29 -9.46
C GLY A 51 -7.56 9.75 -9.01
N ASP A 52 -8.15 10.08 -7.86
CA ASP A 52 -8.07 11.43 -7.29
C ASP A 52 -6.63 11.79 -6.89
N TYR A 53 -5.92 10.84 -6.29
CA TYR A 53 -4.52 10.99 -5.92
C TYR A 53 -3.62 11.30 -7.12
N LEU A 54 -3.81 10.59 -8.24
CA LEU A 54 -3.07 10.79 -9.49
C LEU A 54 -3.38 12.13 -10.16
N SER A 55 -4.47 12.79 -9.76
CA SER A 55 -4.87 14.11 -10.28
C SER A 55 -4.37 15.28 -9.42
N LEU A 56 -3.78 14.99 -8.25
CA LEU A 56 -3.32 16.01 -7.32
C LEU A 56 -2.22 16.87 -7.94
N LYS A 57 -2.33 18.17 -7.68
CA LYS A 57 -1.41 19.21 -8.11
C LYS A 57 -0.65 19.73 -6.90
N ILE A 58 0.53 19.12 -6.64
CA ILE A 58 1.34 19.40 -5.45
C ILE A 58 2.59 20.16 -5.89
N HIS A 59 2.64 21.45 -5.56
CA HIS A 59 3.82 22.29 -5.78
C HIS A 59 4.32 22.89 -4.45
N PRO A 60 5.62 22.79 -4.14
CA PRO A 60 6.61 21.99 -4.85
C PRO A 60 6.35 20.47 -4.69
N PRO A 61 6.85 19.63 -5.61
CA PRO A 61 6.66 18.18 -5.54
C PRO A 61 7.25 17.59 -4.26
N PRO A 62 6.68 16.49 -3.72
CA PRO A 62 7.22 15.81 -2.55
C PRO A 62 8.52 15.08 -2.88
N ASP A 63 9.47 15.06 -1.94
CA ASP A 63 10.73 14.34 -2.10
C ASP A 63 10.55 12.85 -1.73
N ALA A 64 9.57 12.54 -0.88
CA ALA A 64 9.12 11.19 -0.57
C ALA A 64 7.66 11.14 -0.13
N ARG A 65 7.09 9.94 -0.11
CA ARG A 65 5.68 9.69 0.20
C ARG A 65 5.54 8.61 1.28
N LEU A 66 4.63 8.80 2.23
CA LEU A 66 4.34 7.80 3.28
C LEU A 66 2.86 7.45 3.28
N LEU A 67 2.56 6.16 3.23
CA LEU A 67 1.21 5.59 3.25
C LEU A 67 1.05 4.64 4.44
N ASN A 68 -0.03 4.79 5.23
CA ASN A 68 -0.46 3.73 6.15
C ASN A 68 -1.40 2.77 5.40
N LEU A 69 -0.96 1.53 5.15
CA LEU A 69 -1.79 0.49 4.54
C LEU A 69 -2.56 -0.26 5.63
N GLU A 70 -3.78 0.18 5.89
CA GLU A 70 -4.63 -0.34 6.97
C GLU A 70 -5.48 -1.55 6.51
N ASN A 71 -4.79 -2.60 6.06
CA ASN A 71 -5.40 -3.83 5.60
C ASN A 71 -4.54 -5.03 5.97
N ALA A 72 -5.17 -6.16 6.28
CA ALA A 72 -4.49 -7.43 6.16
C ALA A 72 -4.27 -7.76 4.68
N VAL A 73 -3.04 -8.13 4.32
CA VAL A 73 -2.66 -8.45 2.94
C VAL A 73 -2.43 -9.94 2.82
N THR A 74 -3.48 -10.71 2.57
CA THR A 74 -3.44 -12.18 2.58
C THR A 74 -4.25 -12.75 1.43
N THR A 75 -3.87 -13.92 0.93
CA THR A 75 -4.73 -14.82 0.15
C THR A 75 -5.68 -15.57 1.10
N THR A 76 -5.14 -16.05 2.23
CA THR A 76 -5.91 -16.79 3.24
C THR A 76 -6.80 -15.85 4.05
N THR A 77 -8.10 -16.19 4.13
CA THR A 77 -9.09 -15.44 4.91
C THR A 77 -9.65 -16.24 6.09
N THR A 78 -9.21 -17.48 6.25
CA THR A 78 -9.68 -18.39 7.30
C THR A 78 -8.51 -19.18 7.85
N ASN A 79 -8.34 -19.20 9.16
CA ASN A 79 -7.34 -19.99 9.87
C ASN A 79 -7.77 -20.21 11.33
N TYR A 80 -7.06 -21.06 12.08
CA TYR A 80 -7.38 -21.36 13.48
C TYR A 80 -7.14 -20.16 14.43
N ASP A 81 -6.29 -19.22 14.04
CA ASP A 81 -5.87 -18.05 14.82
C ASP A 81 -6.45 -16.73 14.27
N VAL A 82 -7.50 -16.79 13.44
CA VAL A 82 -8.22 -15.58 13.03
C VAL A 82 -8.89 -14.97 14.26
N PRO A 83 -8.61 -13.69 14.60
CA PRO A 83 -9.16 -13.05 15.79
C PRO A 83 -10.67 -12.83 15.67
N LEU A 84 -11.37 -12.92 16.81
CA LEU A 84 -12.77 -12.49 16.91
C LEU A 84 -12.83 -10.96 16.97
N LYS A 85 -12.80 -10.31 15.80
CA LYS A 85 -12.88 -8.85 15.63
C LYS A 85 -14.17 -8.49 14.88
N GLY A 86 -14.79 -7.38 15.25
CA GLY A 86 -16.06 -6.94 14.66
C GLY A 86 -15.95 -6.33 13.26
N ILE A 87 -14.78 -5.75 12.92
CA ILE A 87 -14.51 -5.12 11.63
C ILE A 87 -13.16 -5.61 11.13
N ASN A 88 -13.12 -6.12 9.90
CA ASN A 88 -11.90 -6.57 9.25
C ASN A 88 -11.70 -5.88 7.90
N TYR A 89 -10.44 -5.58 7.56
CA TYR A 89 -10.04 -5.06 6.27
C TYR A 89 -9.11 -6.03 5.57
N HIS A 90 -9.49 -6.42 4.35
CA HIS A 90 -8.80 -7.45 3.57
C HIS A 90 -8.39 -6.91 2.22
N MET A 91 -7.14 -7.17 1.85
CA MET A 91 -6.62 -7.02 0.50
C MET A 91 -6.01 -8.35 0.08
N HIS A 92 -6.41 -8.87 -1.08
CA HIS A 92 -5.85 -10.11 -1.59
C HIS A 92 -4.38 -9.90 -2.01
N ALA A 93 -3.45 -10.65 -1.41
CA ALA A 93 -2.00 -10.48 -1.58
C ALA A 93 -1.53 -10.43 -3.05
N LYS A 94 -2.13 -11.24 -3.94
CA LYS A 94 -1.81 -11.21 -5.39
C LYS A 94 -2.15 -9.91 -6.12
N ASN A 95 -2.97 -9.03 -5.54
CA ASN A 95 -3.30 -7.73 -6.14
C ASN A 95 -2.25 -6.66 -5.83
N THR A 96 -1.31 -6.88 -4.90
CA THR A 96 -0.34 -5.88 -4.44
C THR A 96 0.41 -5.19 -5.59
N PRO A 97 1.02 -5.89 -6.57
CA PRO A 97 1.74 -5.22 -7.65
C PRO A 97 0.83 -4.32 -8.50
N LEU A 98 -0.39 -4.78 -8.78
CA LEU A 98 -1.34 -4.05 -9.62
C LEU A 98 -1.88 -2.81 -8.90
N ILE A 99 -2.30 -2.96 -7.65
CA ILE A 99 -2.75 -1.87 -6.78
C ILE A 99 -1.72 -0.75 -6.79
N PHE A 100 -0.45 -1.06 -6.49
CA PHE A 100 0.57 -0.05 -6.30
C PHE A 100 1.24 0.43 -7.59
N SER A 101 0.92 -0.14 -8.76
CA SER A 101 1.61 0.19 -10.02
C SER A 101 1.52 1.68 -10.40
N ARG A 102 0.32 2.26 -10.38
CA ARG A 102 0.10 3.70 -10.67
C ARG A 102 0.53 4.59 -9.53
N PHE A 103 0.40 4.11 -8.29
CA PHE A 103 0.94 4.80 -7.14
C PHE A 103 2.46 4.96 -7.26
N ALA A 104 3.20 3.88 -7.50
CA ALA A 104 4.65 3.89 -7.63
C ALA A 104 5.15 4.83 -8.75
N THR A 105 4.38 4.97 -9.82
CA THR A 105 4.74 5.82 -10.98
C THR A 105 4.13 7.23 -10.94
N ALA A 106 3.47 7.61 -9.85
CA ALA A 106 2.88 8.94 -9.72
C ALA A 106 3.96 10.03 -9.67
N THR A 107 3.80 11.02 -10.54
CA THR A 107 4.62 12.23 -10.63
C THR A 107 3.77 13.45 -10.29
N PHE A 108 4.38 14.48 -9.71
CA PHE A 108 3.68 15.70 -9.28
C PHE A 108 4.31 16.93 -9.90
N GLU A 109 3.48 17.77 -10.52
CA GLU A 109 3.86 19.05 -11.13
C GLU A 109 5.17 18.95 -11.94
N ASP A 110 6.18 19.75 -11.62
CA ASP A 110 7.44 19.85 -12.37
C ASP A 110 8.39 18.64 -12.18
N ASN A 111 8.03 17.66 -11.34
CA ASN A 111 8.87 16.47 -11.15
C ASN A 111 8.54 15.42 -12.20
N THR A 112 9.51 15.11 -13.06
CA THR A 112 9.38 14.06 -14.08
C THR A 112 9.64 12.65 -13.54
N ASN A 113 10.27 12.53 -12.36
CA ASN A 113 10.56 11.25 -11.72
C ASN A 113 9.62 11.00 -10.55
N PRO A 114 9.09 9.78 -10.38
CA PRO A 114 8.30 9.46 -9.21
C PRO A 114 9.16 9.51 -7.95
N SER A 115 8.61 10.11 -6.89
CA SER A 115 9.28 10.13 -5.58
C SER A 115 9.20 8.75 -4.93
N PRO A 116 10.24 8.30 -4.21
CA PRO A 116 10.20 7.05 -3.44
C PRO A 116 9.04 7.07 -2.44
N TYR A 117 8.56 5.88 -2.07
CA TYR A 117 7.43 5.75 -1.17
C TYR A 117 7.62 4.68 -0.10
N ILE A 118 7.01 4.93 1.05
CA ILE A 118 7.06 4.08 2.22
C ILE A 118 5.64 3.60 2.52
N ILE A 119 5.50 2.30 2.75
CA ILE A 119 4.30 1.66 3.26
C ILE A 119 4.52 1.34 4.74
N SER A 120 3.78 2.01 5.60
CA SER A 120 3.62 1.61 6.99
C SER A 120 2.50 0.59 7.09
N MET A 121 2.75 -0.49 7.82
CA MET A 121 1.76 -1.50 8.17
C MET A 121 1.64 -1.67 9.69
N ALA A 122 2.17 -0.71 10.47
CA ALA A 122 1.97 -0.64 11.91
C ALA A 122 0.57 -0.10 12.25
N ASN A 123 -0.45 -0.91 12.03
CA ASN A 123 -1.84 -0.61 12.34
C ASN A 123 -2.56 -1.86 12.90
N ASN A 124 -3.78 -1.66 13.38
CA ASN A 124 -4.59 -2.68 14.04
C ASN A 124 -5.28 -3.66 13.07
N HIS A 125 -5.14 -3.49 11.75
CA HIS A 125 -5.79 -4.34 10.73
C HIS A 125 -4.82 -5.30 10.02
N SER A 126 -3.51 -5.10 10.14
CA SER A 126 -2.49 -5.98 9.52
C SER A 126 -2.62 -7.46 9.86
N LEU A 127 -3.20 -7.80 11.02
CA LEU A 127 -3.34 -9.17 11.54
C LEU A 127 -4.79 -9.67 11.55
N ASP A 128 -5.71 -8.99 10.86
CA ASP A 128 -7.14 -9.31 10.89
C ASP A 128 -7.49 -10.74 10.46
N PHE A 129 -6.66 -11.35 9.61
CA PHE A 129 -6.96 -12.61 8.95
C PHE A 129 -6.02 -13.77 9.32
N SER A 130 -5.20 -13.62 10.37
CA SER A 130 -4.29 -14.63 10.98
C SER A 130 -2.86 -14.08 11.10
N CYS A 131 -2.20 -14.36 12.22
CA CYS A 131 -0.75 -14.13 12.36
C CYS A 131 0.03 -15.04 11.42
N LEU A 132 -0.39 -16.31 11.29
CA LEU A 132 0.24 -17.25 10.35
C LEU A 132 0.09 -16.80 8.89
N ALA A 133 -1.08 -16.28 8.49
CA ALA A 133 -1.26 -15.74 7.15
C ALA A 133 -0.43 -14.47 6.93
N PHE A 134 -0.31 -13.62 7.94
CA PHE A 134 0.56 -12.45 7.88
C PHE A 134 2.03 -12.84 7.64
N GLU A 135 2.57 -13.77 8.42
CA GLU A 135 3.96 -14.22 8.30
C GLU A 135 4.23 -14.88 6.93
N ASN A 136 3.32 -15.77 6.49
CA ASN A 136 3.51 -16.54 5.27
C ASN A 136 3.18 -15.76 3.99
N GLU A 137 2.30 -14.76 4.05
CA GLU A 137 1.72 -14.14 2.87
C GLU A 137 1.89 -12.62 2.84
N THR A 138 1.60 -11.91 3.93
CA THR A 138 1.73 -10.44 3.96
C THR A 138 3.18 -10.01 3.78
N LEU A 139 4.11 -10.58 4.54
CA LEU A 139 5.54 -10.23 4.42
C LEU A 139 6.06 -10.48 3.01
N SER A 140 5.69 -11.60 2.38
CA SER A 140 6.06 -11.89 1.00
C SER A 140 5.35 -10.97 -0.01
N ALA A 141 4.13 -10.53 0.25
CA ALA A 141 3.43 -9.62 -0.65
C ALA A 141 4.09 -8.24 -0.69
N MET A 142 4.59 -7.76 0.45
CA MET A 142 5.27 -6.47 0.56
C MET A 142 6.59 -6.42 -0.23
N THR A 143 7.24 -7.56 -0.47
CA THR A 143 8.44 -7.60 -1.34
C THR A 143 8.11 -7.48 -2.83
N THR A 144 6.82 -7.53 -3.20
CA THR A 144 6.35 -7.41 -4.59
C THR A 144 5.88 -6.00 -4.97
N LEU A 145 6.02 -5.03 -4.05
CA LEU A 145 5.69 -3.64 -4.31
C LEU A 145 6.55 -3.10 -5.47
N PRO A 146 5.94 -2.38 -6.44
CA PRO A 146 6.66 -1.85 -7.59
C PRO A 146 7.45 -0.58 -7.25
N GLY A 147 8.52 -0.31 -8.01
CA GLY A 147 9.36 0.88 -7.82
C GLY A 147 10.20 0.84 -6.55
N ASP A 148 10.64 2.00 -6.09
CA ASP A 148 11.53 2.14 -4.92
C ASP A 148 10.72 2.21 -3.62
N ALA A 149 9.99 1.13 -3.35
CA ALA A 149 9.15 0.98 -2.18
C ALA A 149 9.95 0.53 -0.95
N CYS A 150 9.66 1.11 0.21
CA CYS A 150 10.11 0.62 1.51
C CYS A 150 8.91 0.23 2.36
N THR A 151 8.99 -0.91 3.06
CA THR A 151 7.93 -1.32 4.01
C THR A 151 8.46 -1.24 5.44
N VAL A 152 7.66 -0.69 6.36
CA VAL A 152 8.00 -0.52 7.78
C VAL A 152 6.86 -0.94 8.70
N GLY A 153 7.17 -1.14 9.98
CA GLY A 153 6.18 -1.48 10.98
C GLY A 153 5.74 -2.95 10.96
N VAL A 154 6.48 -3.80 10.25
CA VAL A 154 6.18 -5.22 10.06
C VAL A 154 7.44 -6.07 10.10
N GLY A 155 7.29 -7.32 10.53
CA GLY A 155 8.36 -8.31 10.57
C GLY A 155 7.97 -9.52 11.38
N THR A 156 8.82 -10.54 11.38
CA THR A 156 8.66 -11.77 12.16
C THR A 156 9.12 -11.62 13.62
N SER A 157 9.66 -10.45 13.97
CA SER A 157 10.11 -10.10 15.31
C SER A 157 9.95 -8.61 15.59
N ILE A 158 9.97 -8.23 16.88
CA ILE A 158 9.96 -6.82 17.31
C ILE A 158 11.13 -6.05 16.68
N LEU A 159 12.31 -6.67 16.55
CA LEU A 159 13.48 -6.03 15.94
C LEU A 159 13.27 -5.73 14.46
N GLU A 160 12.63 -6.64 13.72
CA GLU A 160 12.30 -6.41 12.31
C GLU A 160 11.21 -5.34 12.16
N ALA A 161 10.14 -5.43 12.95
CA ALA A 161 9.05 -4.46 12.94
C ALA A 161 9.51 -3.04 13.33
N ALA A 162 10.52 -2.92 14.18
CA ALA A 162 11.12 -1.65 14.59
C ALA A 162 12.17 -1.10 13.61
N LYS A 163 12.47 -1.78 12.49
CA LYS A 163 13.42 -1.26 11.49
C LYS A 163 12.88 0.02 10.87
N VAL A 164 13.74 1.04 10.82
CA VAL A 164 13.45 2.30 10.15
C VAL A 164 13.58 2.15 8.63
N ALA A 165 12.72 2.83 7.87
CA ALA A 165 12.99 3.06 6.45
C ALA A 165 14.16 4.02 6.31
N ARG A 166 15.05 3.73 5.36
CA ARG A 166 16.07 4.65 4.88
C ARG A 166 15.85 4.81 3.38
N ILE A 167 15.55 6.03 2.97
CA ILE A 167 15.36 6.39 1.57
C ILE A 167 16.46 7.37 1.17
N GLU A 168 17.04 7.14 0.01
CA GLU A 168 17.93 8.11 -0.62
C GLU A 168 17.05 9.09 -1.39
N LEU A 169 17.24 10.39 -1.14
CA LEU A 169 16.51 11.43 -1.86
C LEU A 169 17.26 11.75 -3.15
N PRO A 170 16.54 11.93 -4.28
CA PRO A 170 17.15 12.44 -5.49
C PRO A 170 17.86 13.77 -5.21
N SER A 171 19.02 13.98 -5.82
CA SER A 171 19.71 15.26 -5.73
C SER A 171 18.88 16.32 -6.48
N HIS A 172 18.14 17.16 -5.75
CA HIS A 172 17.48 18.30 -6.36
C HIS A 172 18.53 19.35 -6.72
N THR A 173 18.87 19.48 -8.00
CA THR A 173 19.51 20.70 -8.50
C THR A 173 18.46 21.81 -8.43
N GLY A 174 18.57 22.66 -7.42
CA GLY A 174 17.75 23.86 -7.27
C GLY A 174 18.05 24.93 -8.31
#